data_AF-A0A7V9UC48-F1
#
_entry.id   AF-A0A7V9UC48-F1
#
_cell.length_a   1.000
_cell.length_b   1.000
_cell.length_c   1.000
_cell.angle_alpha   90.00
_cell.angle_beta   90.00
_cell.angle_gamma   90.00
#
_symmetry.space_group_name_H-M   'P 1'
#
loop_
_entity.id
_entity.type
_entity.pdbx_description
1 polymer ?
#
loop_
_entity_poly.entity_id
_entity_poly.type
_entity_poly.pdbx_seq_one_letter_code
_entity_poly.pdbx_strand_id
1 'polypeptide(L)'
;LVVGTPIWLGEKSSMCTRLIERLYANSSLLNDEGQYAYYGRVGGCLVTGNEDGIKHCSMNILYSLQHLGFVIPPQADAGWIGEAGPGPSYLDPDSGGPDNDFTNRNTTFMTWNLLHTARLLVDAGGFPAHGNQRSQWDAGERFDYA
;
A
#
# COMPACT_ATOMS: atom_id res chain seq x y z
N LEU A 1 -5.43 -2.52 -3.50
CA LEU A 1 -5.17 -1.14 -3.94
C LEU A 1 -3.67 -1.01 -4.17
N VAL A 2 -3.24 -0.64 -5.37
CA VAL A 2 -1.85 -0.28 -5.64
C VAL A 2 -1.81 1.23 -5.84
N VAL A 3 -1.05 1.94 -4.99
CA VAL A 3 -0.90 3.39 -5.06
C VAL A 3 0.32 3.73 -5.90
N GLY A 4 0.13 4.42 -7.01
CA GLY A 4 1.20 4.98 -7.83
C GLY A 4 1.54 6.41 -7.38
N THR A 5 2.82 6.74 -7.23
CA THR A 5 3.24 8.14 -7.03
C THR A 5 4.59 8.44 -7.67
N PRO A 6 4.78 9.65 -8.24
CA PRO A 6 6.11 10.17 -8.45
C PRO A 6 6.76 10.60 -7.13
N ILE A 7 8.09 10.73 -7.14
CA ILE A 7 8.91 11.32 -6.07
C ILE A 7 9.10 12.81 -6.35
N TRP A 8 8.95 13.63 -5.31
CA TRP A 8 9.27 15.05 -5.31
C TRP A 8 10.05 15.38 -4.03
N LEU A 9 11.31 15.81 -4.18
CA LEU A 9 12.20 16.13 -3.04
C LEU A 9 12.30 15.00 -2.00
N GLY A 10 12.44 13.75 -2.46
CA GLY A 10 12.51 12.57 -1.60
C GLY A 10 11.18 12.15 -0.96
N GLU A 11 10.07 12.81 -1.33
CA GLU A 11 8.73 12.57 -0.79
C GLU A 11 7.73 12.12 -1.85
N LYS A 12 6.65 11.47 -1.41
CA LYS A 12 5.53 11.17 -2.30
C LYS A 12 4.86 12.48 -2.75
N SER A 13 4.24 12.44 -3.93
CA SER A 13 3.53 13.61 -4.46
C SER A 13 2.42 14.12 -3.52
N SER A 14 2.13 15.41 -3.60
CA SER A 14 1.00 16.02 -2.89
C SER A 14 -0.35 15.38 -3.26
N MET A 15 -0.47 14.80 -4.46
CA MET A 15 -1.65 14.03 -4.87
C MET A 15 -1.75 12.70 -4.14
N CYS A 16 -0.63 12.01 -3.92
CA CYS A 16 -0.60 10.81 -3.10
C CYS A 16 -0.94 11.13 -1.63
N THR A 17 -0.45 12.24 -1.09
CA THR A 17 -0.84 12.71 0.25
C THR A 17 -2.35 12.94 0.34
N ARG A 18 -2.93 13.69 -0.60
CA ARG A 18 -4.38 13.94 -0.65
C ARG A 18 -5.21 12.67 -0.81
N LEU A 19 -4.72 11.68 -1.55
CA LEU A 19 -5.36 10.36 -1.65
C LEU A 19 -5.42 9.70 -0.26
N ILE A 20 -4.29 9.64 0.44
CA ILE A 20 -4.21 9.01 1.78
C ILE A 20 -5.12 9.74 2.78
N GLU A 21 -5.12 11.07 2.79
CA GLU A 21 -6.03 11.88 3.64
C GLU A 21 -7.50 11.52 3.39
N ARG A 22 -7.90 11.35 2.13
CA ARG A 22 -9.27 10.97 1.76
C ARG A 22 -9.59 9.52 2.11
N LEU A 23 -8.64 8.61 1.99
CA LEU A 23 -8.83 7.24 2.47
C LEU A 23 -9.04 7.25 4.00
N TYR A 24 -8.25 8.02 4.73
CA TYR A 24 -8.34 8.19 6.19
C TYR A 24 -9.60 8.91 6.67
N ALA A 25 -10.20 9.78 5.85
CA ALA A 25 -11.51 10.38 6.15
C ALA A 25 -12.63 9.33 6.34
N ASN A 26 -12.43 8.08 5.91
CA ASN A 26 -13.36 6.96 6.11
C ASN A 26 -13.02 6.11 7.35
N SER A 27 -12.14 6.56 8.24
CA SER A 27 -11.68 5.82 9.44
C SER A 27 -12.78 5.48 10.45
N SER A 28 -13.94 6.13 10.37
CA SER A 28 -15.12 5.80 11.18
C SER A 28 -16.06 4.78 10.52
N LEU A 29 -15.87 4.47 9.24
CA LEU A 29 -16.74 3.56 8.51
C LEU A 29 -16.37 2.11 8.82
N LEU A 30 -17.40 1.28 8.95
CA LEU A 30 -17.27 -0.15 9.18
C LEU A 30 -17.78 -0.94 7.96
N ASN A 31 -17.25 -2.15 7.76
CA ASN A 31 -17.83 -3.14 6.86
C ASN A 31 -19.02 -3.87 7.51
N ASP A 32 -19.67 -4.76 6.77
CA ASP A 32 -20.86 -5.49 7.25
C ASP A 32 -20.56 -6.41 8.46
N GLU A 33 -19.30 -6.79 8.64
CA GLU A 33 -18.80 -7.58 9.78
C GLU A 33 -18.44 -6.69 10.99
N GLY A 34 -18.65 -5.37 10.93
CA GLY A 34 -18.32 -4.45 12.02
C GLY A 34 -16.83 -4.16 12.21
N GLN A 35 -15.99 -4.52 11.23
CA GLN A 35 -14.56 -4.17 11.18
C GLN A 35 -14.36 -2.85 10.41
N TYR A 36 -13.18 -2.23 10.48
CA TYR A 36 -12.91 -1.04 9.66
C TYR A 36 -13.09 -1.31 8.16
N ALA A 37 -13.61 -0.32 7.43
CA ALA A 37 -14.13 -0.47 6.07
C ALA A 37 -13.18 -1.11 5.03
N TYR A 38 -11.86 -1.05 5.24
CA TYR A 38 -10.88 -1.58 4.29
C TYR A 38 -10.36 -2.98 4.64
N TYR A 39 -10.83 -3.60 5.73
CA TYR A 39 -10.49 -4.98 6.07
C TYR A 39 -10.79 -5.94 4.91
N GLY A 40 -9.95 -6.98 4.79
CA GLY A 40 -10.05 -7.98 3.70
C GLY A 40 -9.49 -7.51 2.35
N ARG A 41 -8.91 -6.32 2.27
CA ARG A 41 -8.26 -5.79 1.05
C ARG A 41 -6.74 -5.87 1.16
N VAL A 42 -6.05 -5.95 0.02
CA VAL A 42 -4.57 -5.97 -0.03
C VAL A 42 -4.05 -4.62 -0.55
N GLY A 43 -2.94 -4.12 0.00
CA GLY A 43 -2.30 -2.86 -0.35
C GLY A 43 -0.87 -3.03 -0.85
N GLY A 44 -0.46 -2.17 -1.79
CA GLY A 44 0.92 -2.04 -2.27
C GLY A 44 1.16 -0.69 -2.93
N CYS A 45 2.39 -0.41 -3.39
CA CYS A 45 2.69 0.86 -4.06
C CYS A 45 3.74 0.73 -5.18
N LEU A 46 3.60 1.61 -6.17
CA LEU A 46 4.56 1.81 -7.26
C LEU A 46 5.11 3.23 -7.20
N VAL A 47 6.42 3.36 -7.08
CA VAL A 47 7.07 4.66 -6.91
C VAL A 47 8.06 4.90 -8.04
N THR A 48 8.00 6.07 -8.67
CA THR A 48 8.95 6.45 -9.72
C THR A 48 9.53 7.84 -9.47
N GLY A 49 10.78 8.07 -9.86
CA GLY A 49 11.38 9.40 -9.80
C GLY A 49 12.64 9.46 -10.65
N ASN A 50 13.16 10.65 -10.88
CA ASN A 50 14.45 10.81 -11.56
C ASN A 50 15.60 10.34 -10.65
N GLU A 51 15.45 10.53 -9.34
CA GLU A 51 16.44 10.14 -8.33
C GLU A 51 15.77 9.79 -6.98
N ASP A 52 16.61 9.45 -5.99
CA ASP A 52 16.34 8.91 -4.65
C ASP A 52 14.97 9.20 -3.99
N GLY A 53 14.45 8.22 -3.25
CA GLY A 53 13.25 8.38 -2.41
C GLY A 53 12.26 7.21 -2.41
N ILE A 54 12.45 6.16 -3.21
CA ILE A 54 11.49 5.03 -3.32
C ILE A 54 11.13 4.47 -1.95
N LYS A 55 12.13 4.02 -1.18
CA LYS A 55 11.90 3.35 0.11
C LYS A 55 11.26 4.28 1.14
N HIS A 56 11.61 5.57 1.10
CA HIS A 56 11.02 6.57 1.99
C HIS A 56 9.53 6.79 1.68
N CYS A 57 9.19 6.93 0.39
CA CYS A 57 7.81 7.01 -0.05
C CYS A 57 7.03 5.75 0.31
N SER A 58 7.58 4.57 -0.01
CA SER A 58 6.98 3.27 0.29
C SER A 58 6.67 3.11 1.77
N MET A 59 7.61 3.47 2.66
CA MET A 59 7.43 3.41 4.11
C MET A 59 6.15 4.12 4.55
N ASN A 60 5.94 5.36 4.10
CA ASN A 60 4.77 6.14 4.48
C ASN A 60 3.47 5.60 3.87
N ILE A 61 3.49 5.22 2.58
CA ILE A 61 2.31 4.74 1.86
C ILE A 61 1.85 3.40 2.43
N LEU A 62 2.77 2.44 2.57
CA LEU A 62 2.45 1.10 3.06
C LEU A 62 1.97 1.14 4.50
N TYR A 63 2.61 1.93 5.38
CA TYR A 63 2.12 2.12 6.75
C TYR A 63 0.70 2.72 6.75
N SER A 64 0.45 3.73 5.92
CA SER A 64 -0.87 4.38 5.86
C SER A 64 -1.96 3.41 5.42
N LEU A 65 -1.69 2.58 4.38
CA LEU A 65 -2.62 1.55 3.94
C LEU A 65 -2.81 0.45 5.00
N GLN A 66 -1.74 0.02 5.65
CA GLN A 66 -1.80 -0.96 6.73
C GLN A 66 -2.67 -0.46 7.90
N HIS A 67 -2.44 0.78 8.33
CA HIS A 67 -3.20 1.40 9.41
C HIS A 67 -4.70 1.50 9.12
N LEU A 68 -5.06 1.69 7.85
CA LEU A 68 -6.44 1.73 7.38
C LEU A 68 -7.15 0.36 7.35
N GLY A 69 -6.39 -0.74 7.42
CA GLY A 69 -6.93 -2.10 7.38
C GLY A 69 -6.59 -2.91 6.13
N PHE A 70 -5.78 -2.38 5.21
CA PHE A 70 -5.25 -3.19 4.11
C PHE A 70 -4.17 -4.15 4.62
N VAL A 71 -4.14 -5.37 4.08
CA VAL A 71 -3.03 -6.30 4.28
C VAL A 71 -1.87 -5.92 3.37
N ILE A 72 -0.68 -5.80 3.95
CA ILE A 72 0.56 -5.54 3.22
C ILE A 72 1.41 -6.82 3.23
N PRO A 73 1.55 -7.52 2.09
CA PRO A 73 2.39 -8.71 2.01
C PRO A 73 3.89 -8.36 1.94
N PRO A 74 4.79 -9.36 1.99
CA PRO A 74 6.20 -9.13 1.74
C PRO A 74 6.44 -8.47 0.37
N GLN A 75 7.40 -7.55 0.31
CA GLN A 75 7.78 -6.85 -0.93
C GLN A 75 6.57 -6.21 -1.65
N ALA A 76 5.75 -5.47 -0.90
CA ALA A 76 4.55 -4.80 -1.40
C ALA A 76 4.84 -3.45 -2.11
N ASP A 77 6.10 -3.14 -2.35
CA ASP A 77 6.53 -1.99 -3.12
C ASP A 77 7.46 -2.38 -4.27
N ALA A 78 7.33 -1.65 -5.37
CA ALA A 78 8.26 -1.69 -6.48
C ALA A 78 8.37 -0.30 -7.11
N GLY A 79 9.37 -0.09 -7.95
CA GLY A 79 9.62 1.23 -8.50
C GLY A 79 10.86 1.33 -9.36
N TRP A 80 11.06 2.52 -9.90
CA TRP A 80 12.23 2.88 -10.69
C TRP A 80 12.73 4.28 -10.32
N ILE A 81 14.06 4.40 -10.26
CA ILE A 81 14.77 5.68 -10.21
C ILE A 81 15.96 5.61 -11.16
N GLY A 82 16.35 6.77 -11.67
CA GLY A 82 17.59 6.94 -12.40
C GLY A 82 18.80 7.12 -11.46
N GLU A 83 19.93 7.47 -12.07
CA GLU A 83 21.12 7.92 -11.36
C GLU A 83 20.85 9.24 -10.62
N ALA A 84 21.61 9.50 -9.55
CA ALA A 84 21.53 10.77 -8.83
C ALA A 84 21.75 11.96 -9.78
N GLY A 85 20.82 12.90 -9.79
CA GLY A 85 20.73 14.04 -10.69
C GLY A 85 19.33 14.23 -11.27
N PRO A 86 19.13 15.29 -12.08
CA PRO A 86 17.82 15.61 -12.65
C PRO A 86 17.28 14.54 -13.60
N GLY A 87 18.17 13.75 -14.24
CA GLY A 87 17.91 12.49 -14.95
C GLY A 87 16.77 12.44 -15.98
N PRO A 88 16.74 11.44 -16.87
CA PRO A 88 15.51 11.11 -17.61
C PRO A 88 14.46 10.51 -16.67
N SER A 89 13.18 10.67 -17.02
CA SER A 89 12.06 9.96 -16.37
C SER A 89 11.94 8.53 -16.90
N TYR A 90 11.17 7.67 -16.22
CA TYR A 90 11.04 6.25 -16.55
C TYR A 90 10.76 5.96 -18.04
N LEU A 91 9.88 6.71 -18.71
CA LEU A 91 9.53 6.49 -20.13
C LEU A 91 10.30 7.39 -21.11
N ASP A 92 11.20 8.24 -20.63
CA ASP A 92 11.95 9.11 -21.52
C ASP A 92 12.96 8.28 -22.35
N PRO A 93 13.30 8.73 -23.57
CA PRO A 93 14.38 8.12 -24.33
C PRO A 93 15.66 8.00 -23.49
N ASP A 94 16.36 6.87 -23.65
CA ASP A 94 17.63 6.58 -22.97
C ASP A 94 17.56 6.50 -21.43
N SER A 95 16.36 6.44 -20.83
CA SER A 95 16.20 6.27 -19.38
C SER A 95 16.67 4.90 -18.86
N GLY A 96 16.57 3.87 -19.71
CA GLY A 96 16.73 2.47 -19.32
C GLY A 96 15.64 1.96 -18.37
N GLY A 97 14.57 2.74 -18.15
CA GLY A 97 13.47 2.41 -17.24
C GLY A 97 12.73 1.13 -17.60
N PRO A 98 12.12 1.03 -18.80
CA PRO A 98 11.31 -0.12 -19.18
C PRO A 98 12.10 -1.43 -19.22
N ASP A 99 13.41 -1.34 -19.46
CA ASP A 99 14.32 -2.48 -19.56
C ASP A 99 15.05 -2.78 -18.24
N ASN A 100 14.80 -2.03 -17.17
CA ASN A 100 15.50 -2.20 -15.90
C ASN A 100 15.10 -3.53 -15.22
N ASP A 101 16.03 -4.49 -15.17
CA ASP A 101 15.80 -5.82 -14.61
C ASP A 101 15.34 -5.78 -13.14
N PHE A 102 15.93 -4.91 -12.32
CA PHE A 102 15.59 -4.78 -10.90
C PHE A 102 14.14 -4.31 -10.72
N THR A 103 13.72 -3.27 -11.46
CA THR A 103 12.34 -2.78 -11.47
C THR A 103 11.38 -3.84 -11.97
N ASN A 104 11.68 -4.50 -13.09
CA ASN A 104 10.81 -5.51 -13.69
C ASN A 104 10.63 -6.74 -12.78
N ARG A 105 11.73 -7.24 -12.21
CA ARG A 105 11.71 -8.36 -11.25
C ARG A 105 10.91 -8.02 -10.01
N ASN A 106 11.17 -6.89 -9.36
CA ASN A 106 10.46 -6.53 -8.14
C ASN A 106 8.99 -6.19 -8.38
N THR A 107 8.66 -5.57 -9.52
CA THR A 107 7.25 -5.36 -9.92
C THR A 107 6.53 -6.69 -10.11
N THR A 108 7.20 -7.67 -10.73
CA THR A 108 6.66 -9.03 -10.89
C THR A 108 6.43 -9.70 -9.54
N PHE A 109 7.42 -9.66 -8.64
CA PHE A 109 7.31 -10.27 -7.31
C PHE A 109 6.22 -9.61 -6.46
N MET A 110 6.19 -8.28 -6.43
CA MET A 110 5.14 -7.51 -5.76
C MET A 110 3.76 -7.92 -6.30
N THR A 111 3.61 -8.01 -7.61
CA THR A 111 2.33 -8.40 -8.24
C THR A 111 1.88 -9.79 -7.78
N TRP A 112 2.75 -10.79 -7.82
CA TRP A 112 2.41 -12.13 -7.36
C TRP A 112 2.09 -12.19 -5.86
N ASN A 113 2.86 -11.50 -5.02
CA ASN A 113 2.61 -11.45 -3.58
C ASN A 113 1.25 -10.80 -3.28
N LEU A 114 0.90 -9.69 -3.95
CA LEU A 114 -0.41 -9.05 -3.81
C LEU A 114 -1.56 -9.97 -4.25
N LEU A 115 -1.40 -10.65 -5.39
CA LEU A 115 -2.42 -11.57 -5.92
C LEU A 115 -2.63 -12.78 -5.02
N HIS A 116 -1.55 -13.41 -4.56
CA HIS A 116 -1.62 -14.55 -3.67
C HIS A 116 -2.25 -14.19 -2.32
N THR A 117 -1.87 -13.07 -1.71
CA THR A 117 -2.49 -12.61 -0.47
C THR A 117 -3.96 -12.26 -0.66
N ALA A 118 -4.34 -11.64 -1.79
CA ALA A 118 -5.74 -11.36 -2.08
C ALA A 118 -6.55 -12.64 -2.23
N ARG A 119 -6.00 -13.65 -2.92
CA ARG A 119 -6.62 -14.97 -3.06
C ARG A 119 -6.79 -15.65 -1.69
N LEU A 120 -5.76 -15.65 -0.85
CA LEU A 120 -5.82 -16.23 0.49
C LEU A 120 -6.92 -15.59 1.35
N LEU A 121 -7.06 -14.26 1.29
CA LEU A 121 -8.14 -13.55 2.01
C LEU A 121 -9.52 -13.92 1.48
N VAL A 122 -9.70 -13.98 0.15
CA VAL A 122 -10.98 -14.38 -0.46
C VAL A 122 -11.34 -15.80 -0.08
N ASP A 123 -10.41 -16.74 -0.19
CA ASP A 123 -10.64 -18.15 0.09
C ASP A 123 -10.93 -18.39 1.59
N ALA A 124 -10.38 -17.57 2.48
CA ALA A 124 -10.64 -17.60 3.91
C ALA A 124 -11.94 -16.86 4.33
N GLY A 125 -12.60 -16.14 3.41
CA GLY A 125 -13.76 -15.31 3.73
C GLY A 125 -13.43 -13.98 4.43
N GLY A 126 -12.19 -13.49 4.32
CA GLY A 126 -11.71 -12.27 4.96
C GLY A 126 -10.94 -12.53 6.26
N PHE A 127 -10.76 -11.48 7.06
CA PHE A 127 -10.22 -11.62 8.41
C PHE A 127 -11.34 -12.05 9.37
N PRO A 128 -11.06 -12.94 10.34
CA PRO A 128 -12.00 -13.20 11.43
C PRO A 128 -12.43 -11.89 12.10
N ALA A 129 -13.75 -11.72 12.27
CA ALA A 129 -14.34 -10.50 12.85
C ALA A 129 -14.20 -10.44 14.38
N HIS A 130 -14.21 -11.60 15.05
CA HIS A 130 -14.00 -11.65 16.49
C HIS A 130 -12.64 -11.05 16.85
N GLY A 131 -12.62 -10.09 17.79
CA GLY A 131 -11.39 -9.42 18.26
C GLY A 131 -11.09 -8.05 17.65
N ASN A 132 -11.84 -7.62 16.63
CA ASN A 132 -11.57 -6.34 15.94
C ASN A 132 -12.84 -5.53 15.60
N GLN A 133 -13.90 -5.70 16.39
CA GLN A 133 -15.17 -4.99 16.25
C GLN A 133 -15.34 -3.93 17.33
N ARG A 134 -15.19 -2.65 16.95
CA ARG A 134 -15.28 -1.51 17.90
C ARG A 134 -16.66 -1.42 18.56
N SER A 135 -17.73 -1.63 17.81
CA SER A 135 -19.10 -1.55 18.35
C SER A 135 -19.36 -2.57 19.45
N GLN A 136 -18.80 -3.78 19.35
CA GLN A 136 -18.90 -4.81 20.39
C GLN A 136 -18.06 -4.43 21.62
N TRP A 137 -16.85 -3.89 21.40
CA TRP A 137 -16.06 -3.33 22.49
C TRP A 137 -16.82 -2.26 23.27
N ASP A 138 -17.43 -1.31 22.56
CA ASP A 138 -18.23 -0.24 23.16
C ASP A 138 -19.48 -0.81 23.89
N ALA A 139 -20.00 -1.97 23.47
CA ALA A 139 -21.09 -2.70 24.12
C ALA A 139 -20.66 -3.54 25.34
N GLY A 140 -19.36 -3.56 25.67
CA GLY A 140 -18.82 -4.24 26.85
C GLY A 140 -18.07 -5.54 26.57
N GLU A 141 -18.04 -6.01 25.32
CA GLU A 141 -17.21 -7.16 24.96
C GLU A 141 -15.73 -6.83 25.09
N ARG A 142 -14.94 -7.79 25.52
CA ARG A 142 -13.49 -7.60 25.71
C ARG A 142 -12.63 -8.56 24.91
N PHE A 143 -13.23 -9.50 24.17
CA PHE A 143 -12.47 -10.45 23.33
C PHE A 143 -11.33 -11.12 24.13
N ASP A 144 -11.68 -11.66 25.30
CA ASP A 144 -10.76 -12.28 26.26
C ASP A 144 -9.72 -11.34 26.89
N TYR A 145 -9.79 -10.03 26.65
CA TYR A 145 -9.00 -9.01 27.38
C TYR A 145 -9.53 -8.87 28.82
N ALA A 146 -8.64 -9.09 29.79
CA ALA A 146 -8.91 -9.00 31.21
C ALA A 146 -8.88 -7.55 31.73
#